data_AF-A0A956RHZ7-F1
#
_entry.id   AF-A0A956RHZ7-F1
#
_cell.length_a   1.000
_cell.length_b   1.000
_cell.length_c   1.000
_cell.angle_alpha   90.00
_cell.angle_beta   90.00
_cell.angle_gamma   90.00
#
_symmetry.space_group_name_H-M   'P 1'
#
loop_
_entity.id
_entity.type
_entity.pdbx_description
1 polymer ?
#
loop_
_entity_poly.entity_id
_entity_poly.type
_entity_poly.pdbx_seq_one_letter_code
_entity_poly.pdbx_strand_id
1 'polypeptide(L)'
;MPSPRVIMKSKTSLLSALFAVSCAFSLGASAGCLCGPGPNVGGYDDGMGEDPPKTLQGITFVESEKGDPTVIGCADGQREGFADLTKHKRIAGCLGTWEGTKSMRDKPTGKACGDDGEVCEVPADVCAAGWHICGSDGQARDLKTHTSWKACQEQTGPGKFISAMSHGQTDELCPPPPTPSTVFPCMDSGICSESVCCGEDCQFGKCRDAVWRGKTMISLGKAEGCGAVSSEANGGILCCYDGAGAPKPATAPTKTDAKGNPTDMKAADSGDPADPADPNADPATPSPADIKAGVAGDPTKSTAPPPPAPTDSTNSTKTSAAPTKAAPADATKK
;
A
#
# COMPACT_ATOMS: atom_id res chain seq x y z
N MET A 1 -2.53 37.39 69.27
CA MET A 1 -3.18 36.29 70.02
C MET A 1 -3.82 35.33 69.00
N PRO A 2 -3.80 34.01 69.24
CA PRO A 2 -2.90 33.12 68.50
C PRO A 2 -3.61 32.14 67.54
N SER A 3 -2.83 31.59 66.60
CA SER A 3 -3.03 30.29 65.95
C SER A 3 -2.78 29.16 67.01
N PRO A 4 -3.31 27.93 66.88
CA PRO A 4 -2.61 26.97 66.01
C PRO A 4 -3.46 25.85 65.35
N ARG A 5 -2.75 25.21 64.41
CA ARG A 5 -2.96 23.97 63.64
C ARG A 5 -3.47 22.76 64.42
N VAL A 6 -4.15 21.84 63.72
CA VAL A 6 -3.95 20.39 63.91
C VAL A 6 -3.73 19.70 62.56
N ILE A 7 -2.60 19.02 62.49
CA ILE A 7 -2.14 18.08 61.47
C ILE A 7 -2.62 16.69 61.92
N MET A 8 -3.20 15.88 61.03
CA MET A 8 -3.28 14.43 61.26
C MET A 8 -2.64 13.67 60.10
N LYS A 9 -1.50 13.05 60.42
CA LYS A 9 -0.85 11.94 59.71
C LYS A 9 -1.49 10.63 60.16
N SER A 10 -1.72 9.68 59.26
CA SER A 10 -1.81 8.25 59.57
C SER A 10 -1.13 7.49 58.42
N LYS A 11 0.14 7.10 58.57
CA LYS A 11 0.65 5.82 59.09
C LYS A 11 0.26 4.60 58.23
N THR A 12 1.22 4.24 57.38
CA THR A 12 1.70 2.89 57.05
C THR A 12 1.20 1.74 57.93
N SER A 13 0.81 0.62 57.30
CA SER A 13 0.94 -0.72 57.87
C SER A 13 1.42 -1.71 56.80
N LEU A 14 2.61 -2.25 57.01
CA LEU A 14 3.08 -3.51 56.41
C LEU A 14 2.19 -4.66 56.89
N LEU A 15 1.92 -5.66 56.04
CA LEU A 15 1.86 -7.06 56.48
C LEU A 15 2.02 -8.02 55.30
N SER A 16 3.04 -8.87 55.44
CA SER A 16 3.40 -10.03 54.60
C SER A 16 2.35 -11.14 54.62
N ALA A 17 2.23 -11.89 53.53
CA ALA A 17 1.92 -13.33 53.59
C ALA A 17 2.35 -14.04 52.30
N LEU A 18 3.24 -15.02 52.46
CA LEU A 18 3.56 -16.06 51.48
C LEU A 18 2.31 -16.89 51.19
N PHE A 19 2.08 -17.27 49.93
CA PHE A 19 1.54 -18.58 49.58
C PHE A 19 2.14 -19.06 48.25
N ALA A 20 2.89 -20.15 48.33
CA ALA A 20 3.33 -20.94 47.20
C ALA A 20 2.21 -21.93 46.83
N VAL A 21 1.85 -22.01 45.56
CA VAL A 21 1.13 -23.15 44.98
C VAL A 21 1.74 -23.46 43.62
N SER A 22 2.43 -24.60 43.57
CA SER A 22 2.87 -25.26 42.34
C SER A 22 1.68 -25.98 41.70
N CYS A 23 1.44 -25.72 40.41
CA CYS A 23 0.71 -26.64 39.53
C CYS A 23 1.47 -26.73 38.20
N ALA A 24 2.10 -27.88 37.98
CA ALA A 24 2.50 -28.35 36.67
C ALA A 24 1.30 -29.02 36.00
N PHE A 25 1.08 -28.84 34.69
CA PHE A 25 0.67 -29.89 33.74
C PHE A 25 0.65 -29.37 32.29
N SER A 26 1.56 -29.95 31.51
CA SER A 26 1.58 -30.28 30.07
C SER A 26 0.51 -29.74 29.10
N LEU A 27 0.96 -29.01 28.08
CA LEU A 27 0.52 -29.08 26.67
C LEU A 27 1.78 -28.82 25.82
N GLY A 28 2.25 -29.72 24.96
CA GLY A 28 1.52 -30.24 23.81
C GLY A 28 2.04 -29.51 22.57
N ALA A 29 3.25 -29.83 22.11
CA ALA A 29 3.86 -29.25 20.92
C ALA A 29 3.12 -29.72 19.67
N SER A 30 2.32 -28.83 19.09
CA SER A 30 1.75 -28.97 17.75
C SER A 30 2.60 -28.16 16.77
N ALA A 31 3.42 -28.83 15.97
CA ALA A 31 4.00 -28.24 14.77
C ALA A 31 4.25 -29.36 13.73
N GLY A 32 3.26 -29.55 12.88
CA GLY A 32 3.29 -30.52 11.79
C GLY A 32 2.32 -30.13 10.69
N CYS A 33 2.47 -28.91 10.16
CA CYS A 33 2.01 -28.60 8.81
C CYS A 33 3.25 -28.48 7.93
N LEU A 34 3.52 -29.57 7.20
CA LEU A 34 4.38 -29.58 6.03
C LEU A 34 3.77 -28.64 4.98
N CYS A 35 4.48 -27.59 4.60
CA CYS A 35 4.41 -27.03 3.25
C CYS A 35 5.76 -27.28 2.57
N GLY A 36 5.68 -27.91 1.40
CA GLY A 36 6.76 -28.60 0.73
C GLY A 36 7.74 -27.72 -0.08
N PRO A 37 8.65 -28.38 -0.82
CA PRO A 37 9.82 -27.77 -1.43
C PRO A 37 9.51 -27.21 -2.84
N GLY A 38 9.79 -25.92 -3.05
CA GLY A 38 9.76 -25.27 -4.36
C GLY A 38 10.34 -23.85 -4.28
N PRO A 39 11.13 -23.37 -5.27
CA PRO A 39 12.09 -22.29 -5.06
C PRO A 39 11.51 -20.90 -5.39
N ASN A 40 11.64 -19.95 -4.47
CA ASN A 40 11.92 -18.53 -4.76
C ASN A 40 12.26 -17.79 -3.45
N VAL A 41 13.53 -17.89 -3.07
CA VAL A 41 14.17 -17.04 -2.08
C VAL A 41 14.53 -15.70 -2.72
N GLY A 42 13.65 -14.72 -2.60
CA GLY A 42 14.02 -13.31 -2.66
C GLY A 42 13.94 -12.76 -1.25
N GLY A 43 15.02 -12.88 -0.49
CA GLY A 43 15.08 -12.51 0.93
C GLY A 43 14.76 -11.03 1.15
N TYR A 44 13.77 -10.78 2.01
CA TYR A 44 13.60 -9.53 2.75
C TYR A 44 14.40 -9.62 4.06
N ASP A 45 15.69 -9.95 3.94
CA ASP A 45 16.65 -10.06 5.04
C ASP A 45 18.06 -9.73 4.50
N ASP A 46 18.18 -8.73 3.63
CA ASP A 46 19.44 -8.02 3.60
C ASP A 46 19.61 -7.38 4.98
N GLY A 47 20.59 -7.86 5.76
CA GLY A 47 20.95 -7.36 7.09
C GLY A 47 21.45 -5.91 7.13
N MET A 48 20.96 -5.10 6.19
CA MET A 48 20.96 -3.64 6.12
C MET A 48 19.53 -3.07 6.18
N GLY A 49 18.52 -3.91 6.46
CA GLY A 49 17.15 -3.51 6.73
C GLY A 49 17.09 -2.63 7.98
N GLU A 50 17.42 -1.35 7.81
CA GLU A 50 16.86 -0.31 8.65
C GLU A 50 15.34 -0.58 8.69
N ASP A 51 14.80 -0.72 9.90
CA ASP A 51 13.36 -0.80 10.12
C ASP A 51 12.66 0.17 9.16
N PRO A 52 11.62 -0.26 8.40
CA PRO A 52 10.86 0.68 7.58
C PRO A 52 10.47 1.86 8.48
N PRO A 53 10.49 3.10 7.95
CA PRO A 53 10.35 4.30 8.76
C PRO A 53 9.21 4.11 9.75
N LYS A 54 9.51 4.41 11.02
CA LYS A 54 8.55 4.33 12.12
C LYS A 54 7.24 4.95 11.63
N THR A 55 6.14 4.24 11.90
CA THR A 55 4.74 4.72 11.94
C THR A 55 4.67 6.25 11.94
N LEU A 56 3.78 6.88 11.14
CA LEU A 56 3.53 8.34 10.92
C LEU A 56 3.98 9.38 11.98
N GLN A 57 4.21 8.98 13.23
CA GLN A 57 4.95 9.66 14.29
C GLN A 57 6.26 10.31 13.82
N GLY A 58 6.32 11.64 13.91
CA GLY A 58 7.52 12.44 13.66
C GLY A 58 7.65 12.98 12.24
N ILE A 59 6.70 12.65 11.36
CA ILE A 59 6.55 13.30 10.06
C ILE A 59 5.80 14.61 10.26
N THR A 60 6.38 15.72 9.79
CA THR A 60 5.69 17.02 9.79
C THR A 60 5.01 17.20 8.44
N PHE A 61 3.69 17.06 8.39
CA PHE A 61 2.93 17.27 7.17
C PHE A 61 2.81 18.76 6.82
N VAL A 62 2.78 19.05 5.52
CA VAL A 62 2.33 20.35 5.02
C VAL A 62 0.89 20.16 4.61
N GLU A 63 -0.02 20.43 5.54
CA GLU A 63 -1.45 20.20 5.33
C GLU A 63 -2.10 21.30 4.47
N SER A 64 -3.21 20.96 3.82
CA SER A 64 -4.07 21.98 3.22
C SER A 64 -4.80 22.79 4.28
N GLU A 65 -5.39 23.92 3.88
CA GLU A 65 -6.42 24.55 4.69
C GLU A 65 -7.63 23.60 4.84
N LYS A 66 -8.30 23.64 5.99
CA LYS A 66 -9.55 22.92 6.21
C LYS A 66 -10.68 23.50 5.34
N GLY A 67 -11.54 22.63 4.84
CA GLY A 67 -12.66 23.05 3.99
C GLY A 67 -13.80 22.04 3.91
N ASP A 68 -14.72 22.28 2.98
CA ASP A 68 -15.80 21.34 2.66
C ASP A 68 -15.21 20.01 2.16
N PRO A 69 -15.47 18.87 2.82
CA PRO A 69 -14.95 17.56 2.41
C PRO A 69 -15.19 17.24 0.94
N THR A 70 -16.31 17.67 0.35
CA THR A 70 -16.60 17.40 -1.07
C THR A 70 -15.66 18.13 -2.02
N VAL A 71 -15.04 19.23 -1.57
CA VAL A 71 -14.02 19.99 -2.32
C VAL A 71 -12.62 19.50 -1.98
N ILE A 72 -12.37 19.24 -0.70
CA ILE A 72 -11.07 18.83 -0.20
C ILE A 72 -10.74 17.40 -0.63
N GLY A 73 -11.70 16.50 -0.59
CA GLY A 73 -11.54 15.10 -0.98
C GLY A 73 -11.25 14.14 0.17
N CYS A 74 -10.78 14.65 1.30
CA CYS A 74 -10.70 13.90 2.55
C CYS A 74 -11.95 14.15 3.40
N ALA A 75 -12.45 13.10 4.04
CA ALA A 75 -13.74 13.11 4.71
C ALA A 75 -13.76 13.97 5.98
N ASP A 76 -12.62 14.16 6.64
CA ASP A 76 -12.40 15.10 7.75
C ASP A 76 -12.22 16.56 7.30
N GLY A 77 -12.07 16.79 5.99
CA GLY A 77 -11.97 18.12 5.39
C GLY A 77 -10.56 18.71 5.37
N GLN A 78 -9.50 17.94 5.56
CA GLN A 78 -8.10 18.40 5.41
C GLN A 78 -7.27 17.41 4.59
N ARG A 79 -6.24 17.87 3.87
CA ARG A 79 -5.30 16.99 3.17
C ARG A 79 -3.93 17.00 3.82
N GLU A 80 -3.34 15.82 3.95
CA GLU A 80 -1.96 15.64 4.39
C GLU A 80 -1.05 15.39 3.18
N GLY A 81 -1.62 14.88 2.09
CA GLY A 81 -0.97 14.70 0.80
C GLY A 81 -1.64 15.52 -0.31
N PHE A 82 -0.85 16.03 -1.26
CA PHE A 82 -1.32 16.91 -2.32
C PHE A 82 -2.06 18.16 -1.79
N ALA A 83 -1.48 18.79 -0.78
CA ALA A 83 -2.09 19.90 -0.03
C ALA A 83 -2.36 21.18 -0.85
N ASP A 84 -1.62 21.40 -1.96
CA ASP A 84 -1.87 22.53 -2.84
C ASP A 84 -3.14 22.30 -3.69
N LEU A 85 -4.28 22.77 -3.17
CA LEU A 85 -5.59 22.66 -3.81
C LEU A 85 -5.66 23.34 -5.19
N THR A 86 -4.79 24.31 -5.47
CA THR A 86 -4.78 25.00 -6.77
C THR A 86 -4.13 24.15 -7.85
N LYS A 87 -3.12 23.35 -7.48
CA LYS A 87 -2.42 22.42 -8.37
C LYS A 87 -3.10 21.05 -8.45
N HIS A 88 -3.58 20.53 -7.33
CA HIS A 88 -4.04 19.14 -7.20
C HIS A 88 -5.54 19.04 -6.96
N LYS A 89 -6.33 19.63 -7.85
CA LYS A 89 -7.79 19.75 -7.64
C LYS A 89 -8.52 18.42 -7.53
N ARG A 90 -8.03 17.35 -8.18
CA ARG A 90 -8.76 16.08 -8.35
C ARG A 90 -8.08 14.87 -7.71
N ILE A 91 -7.05 15.10 -6.91
CA ILE A 91 -6.38 14.05 -6.14
C ILE A 91 -6.04 14.60 -4.75
N ALA A 92 -6.23 13.78 -3.72
CA ALA A 92 -5.91 14.08 -2.33
C ALA A 92 -5.15 12.91 -1.71
N GLY A 93 -4.23 13.20 -0.79
CA GLY A 93 -3.72 12.23 0.16
C GLY A 93 -4.37 12.48 1.52
N CYS A 94 -5.07 11.49 2.04
CA CYS A 94 -5.84 11.57 3.27
C CYS A 94 -5.31 10.55 4.28
N LEU A 95 -5.12 10.93 5.53
CA LEU A 95 -4.76 10.03 6.62
C LEU A 95 -6.01 9.47 7.30
N GLY A 96 -5.90 8.24 7.77
CA GLY A 96 -6.92 7.62 8.60
C GLY A 96 -6.37 6.46 9.41
N THR A 97 -7.13 6.06 10.42
CA THR A 97 -6.85 4.89 11.24
C THR A 97 -8.03 3.93 11.18
N TRP A 98 -7.77 2.63 11.18
CA TRP A 98 -8.79 1.58 11.25
C TRP A 98 -8.27 0.37 12.01
N GLU A 99 -9.19 -0.43 12.52
CA GLU A 99 -8.86 -1.65 13.27
C GLU A 99 -8.57 -2.83 12.33
N GLY A 100 -7.44 -3.50 12.57
CA GLY A 100 -7.06 -4.72 11.86
C GLY A 100 -6.66 -4.48 10.41
N THR A 101 -6.71 -5.53 9.60
CA THR A 101 -6.46 -5.46 8.17
C THR A 101 -7.78 -5.34 7.40
N LYS A 102 -7.80 -4.47 6.39
CA LYS A 102 -8.96 -4.20 5.55
C LYS A 102 -8.57 -4.18 4.08
N SER A 103 -9.53 -4.42 3.19
CA SER A 103 -9.28 -4.23 1.77
C SER A 103 -9.40 -2.76 1.40
N MET A 104 -8.47 -2.28 0.59
CA MET A 104 -8.58 -0.97 -0.05
C MET A 104 -9.77 -0.90 -1.03
N ARG A 105 -10.42 -2.02 -1.34
CA ARG A 105 -11.64 -2.10 -2.16
C ARG A 105 -12.90 -2.38 -1.36
N ASP A 106 -12.83 -2.40 -0.03
CA ASP A 106 -14.02 -2.49 0.80
C ASP A 106 -14.96 -1.30 0.51
N LYS A 107 -16.27 -1.55 0.49
CA LYS A 107 -17.25 -0.52 0.18
C LYS A 107 -17.28 0.52 1.31
N PRO A 108 -17.31 1.83 0.98
CA PRO A 108 -17.45 2.86 2.01
C PRO A 108 -18.76 2.68 2.76
N THR A 109 -18.71 2.95 4.07
CA THR A 109 -19.88 2.95 4.95
C THR A 109 -20.65 4.28 4.85
N GLY A 110 -19.96 5.33 4.41
CA GLY A 110 -20.49 6.69 4.33
C GLY A 110 -20.36 7.47 5.65
N LYS A 111 -19.71 6.89 6.67
CA LYS A 111 -19.36 7.59 7.89
C LYS A 111 -18.01 8.29 7.70
N ALA A 112 -17.99 9.61 7.84
CA ALA A 112 -16.75 10.37 7.74
C ALA A 112 -15.77 9.97 8.86
N CYS A 113 -14.49 9.84 8.50
CA CYS A 113 -13.38 9.55 9.39
C CYS A 113 -12.12 10.26 8.88
N GLY A 114 -11.02 10.19 9.63
CA GLY A 114 -9.76 10.85 9.27
C GLY A 114 -8.79 10.92 10.45
N ASP A 115 -7.69 11.63 10.33
CA ASP A 115 -6.71 11.78 11.42
C ASP A 115 -7.19 12.73 12.53
N ASP A 116 -7.94 13.77 12.14
CA ASP A 116 -8.69 14.66 13.03
C ASP A 116 -10.11 14.14 13.33
N GLY A 117 -10.47 13.00 12.75
CA GLY A 117 -11.80 12.40 12.80
C GLY A 117 -11.93 11.23 13.78
N GLU A 118 -12.99 10.43 13.56
CA GLU A 118 -13.14 9.15 14.22
C GLU A 118 -12.28 8.06 13.55
N VAL A 119 -12.11 6.92 14.22
CA VAL A 119 -11.53 5.72 13.60
C VAL A 119 -12.44 5.26 12.46
N CYS A 120 -11.84 5.03 11.30
CA CYS A 120 -12.50 4.54 10.09
C CYS A 120 -12.94 3.08 10.26
N GLU A 121 -14.12 2.74 9.73
CA GLU A 121 -14.58 1.35 9.69
C GLU A 121 -13.90 0.58 8.55
N VAL A 122 -13.70 1.26 7.41
CA VAL A 122 -12.95 0.77 6.25
C VAL A 122 -12.07 1.90 5.66
N PRO A 123 -10.99 1.58 4.92
CA PRO A 123 -10.11 2.58 4.34
C PRO A 123 -10.82 3.58 3.42
N ALA A 124 -11.87 3.14 2.71
CA ALA A 124 -12.62 3.99 1.78
C ALA A 124 -13.33 5.17 2.46
N ASP A 125 -13.57 5.11 3.77
CA ASP A 125 -14.27 6.16 4.52
C ASP A 125 -13.44 7.43 4.73
N VAL A 126 -12.12 7.37 4.52
CA VAL A 126 -11.26 8.58 4.55
C VAL A 126 -11.50 9.48 3.33
N CYS A 127 -12.05 8.92 2.25
CA CYS A 127 -12.39 9.69 1.06
C CYS A 127 -13.78 10.31 1.22
N ALA A 128 -13.91 11.59 0.90
CA ALA A 128 -15.17 12.29 0.97
C ALA A 128 -16.18 11.81 -0.09
N ALA A 129 -17.46 12.12 0.09
CA ALA A 129 -18.47 11.83 -0.91
C ALA A 129 -18.15 12.48 -2.28
N GLY A 130 -18.29 11.70 -3.36
CA GLY A 130 -17.87 12.09 -4.72
C GLY A 130 -16.38 11.87 -5.00
N TRP A 131 -15.69 11.19 -4.08
CA TRP A 131 -14.32 10.73 -4.22
C TRP A 131 -14.27 9.23 -3.93
N HIS A 132 -13.28 8.57 -4.49
CA HIS A 132 -13.01 7.15 -4.27
C HIS A 132 -11.53 6.94 -3.98
N ILE A 133 -11.15 5.79 -3.41
CA ILE A 133 -9.74 5.41 -3.35
C ILE A 133 -9.25 5.21 -4.77
N CYS A 134 -8.19 5.93 -5.15
CA CYS A 134 -7.61 5.83 -6.49
C CYS A 134 -7.32 4.36 -6.86
N GLY A 135 -7.66 3.96 -8.09
CA GLY A 135 -7.47 2.61 -8.61
C GLY A 135 -8.41 1.56 -8.02
N SER A 136 -9.55 1.96 -7.42
CA SER A 136 -10.55 1.05 -6.84
C SER A 136 -11.12 0.04 -7.85
N ASP A 137 -11.18 0.40 -9.13
CA ASP A 137 -11.58 -0.49 -10.23
C ASP A 137 -10.40 -1.31 -10.81
N GLY A 138 -9.19 -1.13 -10.27
CA GLY A 138 -7.96 -1.75 -10.75
C GLY A 138 -7.42 -1.17 -12.05
N GLN A 139 -7.98 -0.07 -12.57
CA GLN A 139 -7.52 0.53 -13.80
C GLN A 139 -6.45 1.57 -13.52
N ALA A 140 -5.27 1.37 -14.11
CA ALA A 140 -4.17 2.33 -14.03
C ALA A 140 -4.53 3.73 -14.60
N ARG A 141 -5.58 3.83 -15.42
CA ARG A 141 -6.05 5.10 -15.98
C ARG A 141 -6.45 6.08 -14.90
N ASP A 142 -7.02 5.60 -13.80
CA ASP A 142 -7.56 6.48 -12.77
C ASP A 142 -6.46 7.33 -12.12
N LEU A 143 -5.35 6.69 -11.72
CA LEU A 143 -4.16 7.40 -11.27
C LEU A 143 -3.55 8.30 -12.36
N LYS A 144 -3.49 7.85 -13.63
CA LYS A 144 -2.92 8.63 -14.74
C LYS A 144 -3.70 9.91 -15.05
N THR A 145 -5.03 9.87 -14.92
CA THR A 145 -5.88 11.04 -15.18
C THR A 145 -5.89 12.02 -14.03
N HIS A 146 -5.56 11.56 -12.82
CA HIS A 146 -5.58 12.37 -11.60
C HIS A 146 -4.21 12.93 -11.20
N THR A 147 -3.12 12.26 -11.58
CA THR A 147 -1.77 12.73 -11.28
C THR A 147 -0.72 12.24 -12.29
N SER A 148 0.41 12.92 -12.32
CA SER A 148 1.59 12.46 -13.04
C SER A 148 2.53 11.74 -12.09
N TRP A 149 3.41 10.88 -12.61
CA TRP A 149 4.51 10.31 -11.82
C TRP A 149 5.28 11.38 -11.04
N LYS A 150 5.60 12.51 -11.70
CA LYS A 150 6.39 13.57 -11.08
C LYS A 150 5.64 14.19 -9.91
N ALA A 151 4.35 14.48 -10.07
CA ALA A 151 3.53 15.00 -8.99
C ALA A 151 3.36 13.98 -7.85
N CYS A 152 3.14 12.70 -8.18
CA CYS A 152 3.05 11.60 -7.23
C CYS A 152 4.28 11.47 -6.32
N GLN A 153 5.48 11.78 -6.81
CA GLN A 153 6.69 11.69 -5.99
C GLN A 153 7.11 13.03 -5.37
N GLU A 154 7.01 14.12 -6.11
CA GLU A 154 7.60 15.39 -5.70
C GLU A 154 6.59 16.38 -5.11
N GLN A 155 5.28 16.13 -5.25
CA GLN A 155 4.23 17.09 -4.91
C GLN A 155 3.15 16.53 -3.98
N THR A 156 3.17 15.22 -3.71
CA THR A 156 2.34 14.61 -2.67
C THR A 156 2.69 15.19 -1.31
N GLY A 157 3.97 15.46 -1.04
CA GLY A 157 4.44 15.89 0.26
C GLY A 157 4.91 14.71 1.10
N PRO A 158 5.19 14.95 2.39
CA PRO A 158 5.79 13.97 3.27
C PRO A 158 4.82 12.82 3.57
N GLY A 159 5.35 11.66 3.91
CA GLY A 159 4.59 10.45 4.21
C GLY A 159 4.32 9.55 2.99
N LYS A 160 3.35 8.65 3.16
CA LYS A 160 3.06 7.55 2.24
C LYS A 160 1.57 7.43 1.97
N PHE A 161 1.16 7.53 0.71
CA PHE A 161 -0.24 7.46 0.31
C PHE A 161 -0.46 6.37 -0.73
N ILE A 162 -1.32 5.41 -0.42
CA ILE A 162 -1.51 4.21 -1.22
C ILE A 162 -2.86 4.17 -1.96
N SER A 163 -2.89 3.42 -3.05
CA SER A 163 -4.05 3.19 -3.90
C SER A 163 -4.67 1.79 -3.67
N ALA A 164 -5.86 1.56 -4.22
CA ALA A 164 -6.58 0.29 -4.18
C ALA A 164 -6.17 -0.68 -5.31
N MET A 165 -4.89 -0.66 -5.67
CA MET A 165 -4.36 -1.40 -6.82
C MET A 165 -2.99 -1.99 -6.53
N SER A 166 -2.88 -3.31 -6.70
CA SER A 166 -1.60 -4.02 -6.71
C SER A 166 -0.77 -3.61 -7.92
N HIS A 167 0.55 -3.56 -7.76
CA HIS A 167 1.45 -3.13 -8.83
C HIS A 167 1.83 -4.26 -9.82
N GLY A 168 1.27 -5.45 -9.66
CA GLY A 168 1.32 -6.55 -10.63
C GLY A 168 -0.04 -7.23 -10.78
N GLN A 169 -0.18 -8.02 -11.85
CA GLN A 169 -1.42 -8.73 -12.19
C GLN A 169 -1.56 -10.07 -11.48
N THR A 170 -0.43 -10.64 -11.06
CA THR A 170 -0.32 -11.93 -10.36
C THR A 170 0.77 -11.82 -9.30
N ASP A 171 0.84 -12.82 -8.43
CA ASP A 171 1.79 -12.94 -7.32
C ASP A 171 3.14 -13.58 -7.71
N GLU A 172 3.28 -14.06 -8.95
CA GLU A 172 4.41 -14.90 -9.39
C GLU A 172 5.46 -14.19 -10.24
N LEU A 173 5.07 -13.22 -11.09
CA LEU A 173 6.01 -12.58 -12.03
C LEU A 173 5.55 -11.19 -12.45
N CYS A 174 6.50 -10.29 -12.75
CA CYS A 174 6.19 -9.03 -13.40
C CYS A 174 5.56 -9.29 -14.78
N PRO A 175 4.25 -9.00 -14.95
CA PRO A 175 3.59 -9.21 -16.22
C PRO A 175 4.16 -8.25 -17.28
N PRO A 176 3.89 -8.50 -18.58
CA PRO A 176 4.19 -7.52 -19.62
C PRO A 176 3.56 -6.15 -19.29
N PRO A 177 4.07 -5.06 -19.89
CA PRO A 177 3.53 -3.73 -19.66
C PRO A 177 2.00 -3.69 -19.85
N PRO A 178 1.26 -3.01 -18.97
CA PRO A 178 -0.19 -3.01 -19.02
C PRO A 178 -0.72 -2.36 -20.28
N THR A 179 -1.85 -2.88 -20.73
CA THR A 179 -2.68 -2.28 -21.78
C THR A 179 -3.73 -1.34 -21.14
N PRO A 180 -4.40 -0.48 -21.92
CA PRO A 180 -5.51 0.33 -21.40
C PRO A 180 -6.67 -0.46 -20.80
N SER A 181 -6.82 -1.73 -21.18
CA SER A 181 -7.84 -2.66 -20.66
C SER A 181 -7.34 -3.51 -19.49
N THR A 182 -6.10 -3.35 -19.07
CA THR A 182 -5.54 -4.13 -17.96
C THR A 182 -6.17 -3.70 -16.64
N VAL A 183 -6.88 -4.64 -16.03
CA VAL A 183 -7.38 -4.52 -14.66
C VAL A 183 -6.41 -5.23 -13.72
N PHE A 184 -5.81 -4.46 -12.81
CA PHE A 184 -4.97 -4.99 -11.76
C PHE A 184 -5.83 -5.48 -10.58
N PRO A 185 -5.49 -6.61 -9.96
CA PRO A 185 -6.18 -7.07 -8.77
C PRO A 185 -5.87 -6.17 -7.57
N CYS A 186 -6.52 -6.47 -6.46
CA CYS A 186 -6.11 -5.99 -5.16
C CYS A 186 -5.85 -7.20 -4.27
N MET A 187 -4.62 -7.70 -4.36
CA MET A 187 -4.21 -8.95 -3.73
C MET A 187 -3.93 -8.71 -2.25
N ASP A 188 -4.22 -9.68 -1.41
CA ASP A 188 -4.00 -9.60 0.04
C ASP A 188 -2.51 -9.66 0.40
N SER A 189 -1.73 -10.43 -0.36
CA SER A 189 -0.31 -10.65 -0.12
C SER A 189 0.38 -11.20 -1.38
N GLY A 190 1.71 -11.31 -1.35
CA GLY A 190 2.52 -11.90 -2.42
C GLY A 190 3.43 -10.88 -3.09
N ILE A 191 4.30 -11.37 -3.98
CA ILE A 191 5.16 -10.48 -4.78
C ILE A 191 4.23 -9.75 -5.74
N CYS A 192 4.28 -8.42 -5.77
CA CYS A 192 3.39 -7.56 -6.55
C CYS A 192 2.05 -7.19 -5.90
N SER A 193 1.72 -7.72 -4.72
CA SER A 193 0.49 -7.33 -4.03
C SER A 193 0.52 -5.90 -3.50
N GLU A 194 1.72 -5.38 -3.27
CA GLU A 194 1.96 -4.04 -2.72
C GLU A 194 1.23 -2.98 -3.53
N SER A 195 0.53 -2.10 -2.81
CA SER A 195 -0.24 -1.01 -3.39
C SER A 195 0.65 -0.04 -4.15
N VAL A 196 0.16 0.49 -5.28
CA VAL A 196 0.80 1.66 -5.92
C VAL A 196 0.75 2.84 -4.96
N CYS A 197 1.84 3.60 -4.89
CA CYS A 197 2.15 4.53 -3.80
C CYS A 197 2.70 5.87 -4.31
N CYS A 198 2.28 6.96 -3.66
CA CYS A 198 2.79 8.32 -3.83
C CYS A 198 3.28 8.90 -2.49
N GLY A 199 4.33 9.73 -2.52
CA GLY A 199 4.95 10.32 -1.33
C GLY A 199 6.37 9.87 -1.09
N GLU A 200 7.01 10.48 -0.10
CA GLU A 200 8.45 10.34 0.20
C GLU A 200 8.85 8.93 0.68
N ASP A 201 7.92 8.20 1.30
CA ASP A 201 8.16 6.87 1.87
C ASP A 201 7.78 5.71 0.93
N CYS A 202 7.48 6.01 -0.34
CA CYS A 202 7.27 4.99 -1.36
C CYS A 202 8.62 4.49 -1.91
N GLN A 203 8.64 3.33 -2.54
CA GLN A 203 9.87 2.76 -3.12
C GLN A 203 9.61 2.04 -4.45
N PHE A 204 10.67 1.74 -5.19
CA PHE A 204 10.54 0.96 -6.42
C PHE A 204 10.43 -0.53 -6.11
N GLY A 205 9.31 -1.13 -6.53
CA GLY A 205 9.14 -2.58 -6.56
C GLY A 205 9.95 -3.27 -7.66
N LYS A 206 9.82 -4.59 -7.70
CA LYS A 206 10.32 -5.41 -8.82
C LYS A 206 9.61 -5.04 -10.11
N CYS A 207 8.30 -4.85 -10.05
CA CYS A 207 7.50 -4.45 -11.21
C CYS A 207 7.24 -2.96 -11.17
N ARG A 208 7.48 -2.26 -12.28
CA ARG A 208 7.53 -0.79 -12.30
C ARG A 208 6.64 -0.16 -13.37
N ASP A 209 5.85 -0.98 -14.05
CA ASP A 209 5.11 -0.56 -15.24
C ASP A 209 3.60 -0.41 -15.03
N ALA A 210 3.08 -0.69 -13.83
CA ALA A 210 1.64 -0.77 -13.61
C ALA A 210 0.89 0.54 -13.93
N VAL A 211 1.42 1.68 -13.51
CA VAL A 211 0.85 3.00 -13.83
C VAL A 211 1.76 3.72 -14.79
N TRP A 212 2.90 4.20 -14.31
CA TRP A 212 3.86 4.94 -15.12
C TRP A 212 5.02 4.02 -15.48
N ARG A 213 5.27 3.83 -16.78
CA ARG A 213 6.29 2.91 -17.28
C ARG A 213 7.67 3.18 -16.67
N GLY A 214 8.27 2.15 -16.07
CA GLY A 214 9.55 2.17 -15.36
C GLY A 214 9.57 3.02 -14.10
N LYS A 215 8.41 3.54 -13.70
CA LYS A 215 8.23 4.65 -12.77
C LYS A 215 7.04 4.39 -11.85
N THR A 216 6.62 3.16 -11.62
CA THR A 216 5.59 2.90 -10.61
C THR A 216 6.28 2.57 -9.29
N MET A 217 5.95 3.33 -8.25
CA MET A 217 6.40 3.06 -6.88
C MET A 217 5.29 2.42 -6.08
N ILE A 218 5.69 1.76 -5.00
CA ILE A 218 4.87 0.89 -4.18
C ILE A 218 5.11 1.20 -2.71
N SER A 219 4.16 0.80 -1.88
CA SER A 219 4.38 0.80 -0.43
C SER A 219 5.24 -0.41 -0.06
N LEU A 220 6.51 -0.17 0.24
CA LEU A 220 7.37 -1.21 0.82
C LEU A 220 7.24 -1.21 2.34
N GLY A 221 7.12 -2.40 2.91
CA GLY A 221 6.95 -2.63 4.34
C GLY A 221 5.95 -3.75 4.61
N LYS A 222 6.40 -4.82 5.26
CA LYS A 222 5.57 -5.91 5.82
C LYS A 222 4.59 -6.63 4.88
N ALA A 223 4.93 -6.89 3.62
CA ALA A 223 4.18 -7.82 2.75
C ALA A 223 2.64 -7.60 2.66
N GLU A 224 2.13 -6.43 3.05
CA GLU A 224 0.71 -6.11 3.00
C GLU A 224 0.35 -5.78 1.56
N GLY A 225 -0.48 -6.62 0.97
CA GLY A 225 -1.11 -6.30 -0.29
C GLY A 225 -2.30 -5.37 -0.10
N CYS A 226 -2.70 -4.66 -1.15
CA CYS A 226 -3.81 -3.72 -1.03
C CYS A 226 -5.14 -4.39 -0.62
N GLY A 227 -5.26 -5.71 -0.76
CA GLY A 227 -6.42 -6.48 -0.30
C GLY A 227 -6.50 -6.67 1.21
N ALA A 228 -5.39 -6.50 1.94
CA ALA A 228 -5.31 -6.67 3.39
C ALA A 228 -4.28 -5.70 4.00
N VAL A 229 -4.72 -4.47 4.24
CA VAL A 229 -3.88 -3.34 4.68
C VAL A 229 -4.19 -2.94 6.13
N SER A 230 -3.16 -2.68 6.92
CA SER A 230 -3.28 -2.09 8.26
C SER A 230 -3.01 -0.58 8.24
N SER A 231 -3.67 0.18 9.10
CA SER A 231 -3.47 1.64 9.16
C SER A 231 -2.13 2.02 9.80
N GLU A 232 -1.57 1.16 10.65
CA GLU A 232 -0.29 1.39 11.32
C GLU A 232 0.87 1.49 10.32
N ALA A 233 0.80 0.74 9.21
CA ALA A 233 1.82 0.73 8.17
C ALA A 233 1.45 1.58 6.94
N ASN A 234 0.14 1.77 6.70
CA ASN A 234 -0.39 2.26 5.44
C ASN A 234 -1.61 3.18 5.63
N GLY A 235 -1.65 3.96 6.70
CA GLY A 235 -2.77 4.86 7.02
C GLY A 235 -3.01 6.02 6.05
N GLY A 236 -2.10 6.28 5.11
CA GLY A 236 -2.29 7.29 4.07
C GLY A 236 -2.92 6.71 2.81
N ILE A 237 -4.02 7.31 2.36
CA ILE A 237 -4.84 6.85 1.25
C ILE A 237 -4.89 7.91 0.16
N LEU A 238 -4.78 7.48 -1.11
CA LEU A 238 -5.00 8.33 -2.26
C LEU A 238 -6.48 8.36 -2.62
N CYS A 239 -7.10 9.53 -2.55
CA CYS A 239 -8.48 9.77 -2.95
C CYS A 239 -8.54 10.51 -4.30
N CYS A 240 -9.24 9.94 -5.28
CA CYS A 240 -9.44 10.44 -6.63
C CYS A 240 -10.86 10.96 -6.81
N TYR A 241 -11.02 12.09 -7.50
CA TYR A 241 -12.33 12.72 -7.69
C TYR A 241 -13.12 12.06 -8.83
N ASP A 242 -14.40 11.77 -8.61
CA ASP A 242 -15.25 11.09 -9.61
C ASP A 242 -15.60 11.97 -10.81
N GLY A 243 -15.60 13.29 -10.63
CA GLY A 243 -16.03 14.25 -11.66
C GLY A 243 -14.93 14.61 -12.66
N ALA A 244 -15.33 14.97 -13.88
CA ALA A 244 -14.40 15.41 -14.94
C ALA A 244 -13.74 16.78 -14.67
N GLY A 245 -14.34 17.60 -13.81
CA GLY A 245 -13.90 18.97 -13.51
C GLY A 245 -13.25 19.12 -12.14
N ALA A 246 -13.02 20.39 -11.75
CA ALA A 246 -12.67 20.69 -10.37
C ALA A 246 -13.87 20.38 -9.45
N PRO A 247 -13.62 19.79 -8.26
CA PRO A 247 -14.63 19.64 -7.24
C PRO A 247 -15.31 20.98 -6.92
N LYS A 248 -16.62 20.94 -6.73
CA LYS A 248 -17.42 22.09 -6.33
C LYS A 248 -18.06 21.79 -4.98
N PRO A 249 -18.21 22.80 -4.10
CA PRO A 249 -18.95 22.61 -2.86
C PRO A 249 -20.32 22.01 -3.17
N ALA A 250 -20.72 21.04 -2.36
CA ALA A 250 -22.08 20.52 -2.44
C ALA A 250 -23.05 21.70 -2.30
N THR A 251 -23.89 21.91 -3.31
CA THR A 251 -24.92 22.94 -3.20
C THR A 251 -25.84 22.48 -2.07
N ALA A 252 -25.95 23.28 -1.01
CA ALA A 252 -26.84 22.96 0.10
C ALA A 252 -28.21 22.56 -0.49
N PRO A 253 -28.81 21.43 -0.07
CA PRO A 253 -30.08 21.01 -0.60
C PRO A 253 -31.03 22.18 -0.42
N THR A 254 -31.49 22.73 -1.55
CA THR A 254 -32.52 23.75 -1.54
C THR A 254 -33.66 23.10 -0.79
N LYS A 255 -34.09 23.70 0.34
CA LYS A 255 -35.29 23.24 1.03
C LYS A 255 -36.43 23.40 0.03
N THR A 256 -36.72 22.33 -0.72
CA THR A 256 -37.90 22.27 -1.55
C THR A 256 -39.05 22.30 -0.58
N ASP A 257 -39.74 23.43 -0.51
CA ASP A 257 -40.98 23.53 0.22
C ASP A 257 -41.89 22.40 -0.27
N ALA A 258 -42.08 21.39 0.59
CA ALA A 258 -42.90 20.23 0.31
C ALA A 258 -44.38 20.67 0.26
N LYS A 259 -44.78 21.23 -0.89
CA LYS A 259 -46.16 21.50 -1.25
C LYS A 259 -46.31 21.38 -2.77
N GLY A 260 -46.29 20.14 -3.27
CA GLY A 260 -46.44 19.87 -4.70
C GLY A 260 -46.78 18.42 -4.99
N ASN A 261 -48.07 18.22 -5.27
CA ASN A 261 -48.83 17.04 -5.72
C ASN A 261 -48.09 15.87 -6.41
N PRO A 262 -48.48 14.60 -6.15
CA PRO A 262 -47.96 13.42 -6.85
C PRO A 262 -48.75 13.20 -8.15
N THR A 263 -48.14 13.45 -9.30
CA THR A 263 -48.52 12.85 -10.59
C THR A 263 -47.36 13.08 -11.55
N ASP A 264 -47.13 12.10 -12.42
CA ASP A 264 -46.20 12.12 -13.55
C ASP A 264 -44.79 11.54 -13.30
N MET A 265 -44.76 10.22 -13.07
CA MET A 265 -43.65 9.40 -13.55
C MET A 265 -43.75 9.29 -15.08
N LYS A 266 -42.87 10.00 -15.80
CA LYS A 266 -42.61 9.74 -17.22
C LYS A 266 -41.13 9.54 -17.44
N ALA A 267 -40.79 8.35 -17.93
CA ALA A 267 -39.46 7.95 -18.34
C ALA A 267 -38.95 8.76 -19.53
N ALA A 268 -37.66 9.10 -19.51
CA ALA A 268 -36.83 9.44 -20.66
C ALA A 268 -35.38 9.08 -20.24
N ASP A 269 -34.75 8.08 -20.83
CA ASP A 269 -34.23 8.00 -22.21
C ASP A 269 -32.81 8.56 -22.31
N SER A 270 -31.97 7.76 -22.94
CA SER A 270 -30.52 7.78 -22.95
C SER A 270 -30.00 8.74 -24.01
N GLY A 271 -29.02 9.57 -23.67
CA GLY A 271 -28.37 10.44 -24.64
C GLY A 271 -27.04 10.98 -24.12
N ASP A 272 -25.95 10.27 -24.45
CA ASP A 272 -24.58 10.78 -24.40
C ASP A 272 -24.38 11.96 -25.35
N PRO A 273 -23.63 13.00 -24.95
CA PRO A 273 -22.87 13.81 -25.87
C PRO A 273 -21.37 13.55 -25.71
N ALA A 274 -20.73 13.37 -26.87
CA ALA A 274 -19.30 13.20 -27.06
C ALA A 274 -18.43 14.32 -26.45
N ASP A 275 -17.29 13.92 -25.89
CA ASP A 275 -16.22 14.80 -25.41
C ASP A 275 -15.52 15.57 -26.55
N PRO A 276 -15.17 16.86 -26.36
CA PRO A 276 -14.24 17.57 -27.21
C PRO A 276 -12.78 17.23 -26.86
N ALA A 277 -11.98 17.00 -27.90
CA ALA A 277 -10.56 16.66 -27.85
C ALA A 277 -9.69 17.73 -27.14
N ASP A 278 -8.76 17.25 -26.31
CA ASP A 278 -7.69 18.02 -25.68
C ASP A 278 -6.59 18.40 -26.72
N PRO A 279 -6.24 19.69 -26.87
CA PRO A 279 -5.23 20.16 -27.83
C PRO A 279 -3.76 19.97 -27.39
N ASN A 280 -3.45 19.31 -26.26
CA ASN A 280 -2.07 19.14 -25.78
C ASN A 280 -1.55 17.69 -25.75
N ALA A 281 -1.95 16.87 -26.73
CA ALA A 281 -1.28 15.60 -26.97
C ALA A 281 0.02 15.82 -27.76
N ASP A 282 1.17 15.67 -27.10
CA ASP A 282 2.49 15.64 -27.75
C ASP A 282 2.60 14.47 -28.75
N PRO A 283 3.31 14.66 -29.89
CA PRO A 283 3.22 13.75 -31.02
C PRO A 283 4.10 12.51 -30.84
N ALA A 284 3.48 11.33 -30.87
CA ALA A 284 4.15 10.08 -31.13
C ALA A 284 3.67 9.49 -32.47
N THR A 285 4.46 9.67 -33.53
CA THR A 285 4.82 8.62 -34.50
C THR A 285 5.74 9.17 -35.60
N PRO A 286 6.61 8.32 -36.15
CA PRO A 286 6.60 8.19 -37.60
C PRO A 286 6.13 6.80 -38.04
N SER A 287 5.23 6.83 -39.04
CA SER A 287 4.71 5.68 -39.77
C SER A 287 5.70 5.22 -40.86
N PRO A 288 5.57 3.99 -41.40
CA PRO A 288 6.57 3.35 -42.24
C PRO A 288 6.27 3.55 -43.75
N ALA A 289 7.26 4.00 -44.52
CA ALA A 289 7.38 3.71 -45.95
C ALA A 289 8.73 4.21 -46.45
N ASP A 290 9.61 3.29 -46.86
CA ASP A 290 10.37 3.39 -48.11
C ASP A 290 11.08 2.04 -48.35
N ILE A 291 10.38 1.17 -49.08
CA ILE A 291 10.99 0.01 -49.74
C ILE A 291 11.58 0.51 -51.05
N LYS A 292 12.92 0.48 -51.17
CA LYS A 292 13.59 0.51 -52.47
C LYS A 292 14.69 -0.54 -52.52
N ALA A 293 14.63 -1.34 -53.58
CA ALA A 293 15.42 -2.54 -53.83
C ALA A 293 16.85 -2.27 -54.37
N GLY A 294 17.71 -3.27 -54.20
CA GLY A 294 19.06 -3.42 -54.79
C GLY A 294 20.16 -3.20 -53.75
N VAL A 295 21.16 -4.06 -53.52
CA VAL A 295 21.90 -4.97 -54.41
C VAL A 295 22.56 -6.08 -53.58
N ALA A 296 22.83 -7.22 -54.22
CA ALA A 296 23.45 -8.44 -53.73
C ALA A 296 24.77 -8.30 -52.95
N GLY A 297 25.01 -9.21 -52.00
CA GLY A 297 26.30 -9.47 -51.35
C GLY A 297 26.25 -10.71 -50.44
N ASP A 298 26.98 -11.75 -50.87
CA ASP A 298 27.39 -13.03 -50.27
C ASP A 298 27.24 -13.32 -48.75
N PRO A 299 26.87 -14.56 -48.33
CA PRO A 299 26.88 -14.98 -46.93
C PRO A 299 28.17 -15.72 -46.55
N THR A 300 29.12 -15.02 -45.94
CA THR A 300 30.24 -15.68 -45.23
C THR A 300 29.94 -15.85 -43.75
N LYS A 301 29.48 -17.05 -43.40
CA LYS A 301 29.99 -17.90 -42.31
C LYS A 301 30.50 -17.17 -41.06
N SER A 302 29.63 -17.02 -40.05
CA SER A 302 30.06 -16.74 -38.67
C SER A 302 29.73 -17.94 -37.78
N THR A 303 30.77 -18.72 -37.48
CA THR A 303 30.78 -19.84 -36.55
C THR A 303 30.83 -19.33 -35.12
N ALA A 304 29.76 -19.54 -34.35
CA ALA A 304 29.79 -19.40 -32.90
C ALA A 304 30.67 -20.50 -32.28
N PRO A 305 31.48 -20.20 -31.24
CA PRO A 305 32.26 -21.20 -30.53
C PRO A 305 31.35 -22.06 -29.62
N PRO A 306 31.64 -23.37 -29.46
CA PRO A 306 30.88 -24.25 -28.59
C PRO A 306 31.13 -23.96 -27.09
N PRO A 307 30.17 -24.28 -26.21
CA PRO A 307 30.33 -24.15 -24.77
C PRO A 307 31.38 -25.13 -24.22
N PRO A 308 32.09 -24.77 -23.14
CA PRO A 308 33.07 -25.67 -22.51
C PRO A 308 32.39 -26.88 -21.84
N ALA A 309 33.07 -28.02 -21.96
CA ALA A 309 32.65 -29.32 -21.42
C ALA A 309 32.70 -29.36 -19.87
N PRO A 310 31.88 -30.23 -19.23
CA PRO A 310 31.89 -30.41 -17.79
C PRO A 310 33.15 -31.19 -17.36
N THR A 311 33.88 -30.66 -16.38
CA THR A 311 34.96 -31.39 -15.72
C THR A 311 34.40 -32.21 -14.57
N ASP A 312 34.41 -33.53 -14.75
CA ASP A 312 34.35 -34.52 -13.68
C ASP A 312 35.54 -34.34 -12.73
N SER A 313 35.27 -34.39 -11.43
CA SER A 313 36.29 -34.64 -10.41
C SER A 313 35.74 -35.61 -9.38
N THR A 314 35.96 -36.88 -9.67
CA THR A 314 36.05 -37.98 -8.71
C THR A 314 37.32 -37.82 -7.87
N ASN A 315 37.23 -37.78 -6.54
CA ASN A 315 38.12 -38.59 -5.70
C ASN A 315 37.66 -38.72 -4.22
N SER A 316 37.24 -39.94 -3.89
CA SER A 316 37.70 -40.80 -2.79
C SER A 316 37.94 -40.25 -1.37
N THR A 317 37.05 -40.68 -0.47
CA THR A 317 37.29 -41.51 0.73
C THR A 317 38.47 -41.17 1.65
N LYS A 318 38.17 -40.75 2.88
CA LYS A 318 38.96 -41.15 4.06
C LYS A 318 38.12 -41.23 5.34
N THR A 319 37.82 -42.46 5.71
CA THR A 319 37.36 -42.93 7.02
C THR A 319 38.40 -42.60 8.11
N SER A 320 37.97 -42.14 9.29
CA SER A 320 38.72 -42.34 10.54
C SER A 320 37.80 -42.21 11.76
N ALA A 321 38.07 -43.09 12.72
CA ALA A 321 37.22 -43.52 13.81
C ALA A 321 37.07 -42.54 14.97
N ALA A 322 36.03 -42.77 15.76
CA ALA A 322 35.82 -42.25 17.10
C ALA A 322 36.88 -42.74 18.10
N PRO A 323 37.05 -42.02 19.23
CA PRO A 323 37.22 -42.71 20.50
C PRO A 323 36.35 -42.15 21.65
N THR A 324 35.63 -43.10 22.23
CA THR A 324 35.28 -43.38 23.63
C THR A 324 35.68 -42.40 24.75
N LYS A 325 34.65 -41.87 25.41
CA LYS A 325 34.36 -41.80 26.87
C LYS A 325 35.52 -42.01 27.86
N ALA A 326 35.72 -41.02 28.75
CA ALA A 326 36.30 -41.22 30.07
C ALA A 326 35.46 -40.48 31.13
N ALA A 327 35.10 -41.20 32.20
CA ALA A 327 34.54 -40.67 33.44
C ALA A 327 35.68 -40.38 34.43
N PRO A 328 35.39 -39.62 35.51
CA PRO A 328 35.95 -39.98 36.81
C PRO A 328 34.84 -40.22 37.84
N ALA A 329 35.03 -41.31 38.58
CA ALA A 329 34.41 -41.58 39.87
C ALA A 329 35.45 -41.34 40.97
N ASP A 330 35.03 -40.71 42.07
CA ASP A 330 35.39 -41.05 43.46
C ASP A 330 34.59 -40.10 44.39
N ALA A 331 33.72 -40.60 45.28
CA ALA A 331 34.00 -41.06 46.65
C ALA A 331 34.52 -39.90 47.55
N THR A 332 34.01 -39.59 48.75
CA THR A 332 33.64 -40.49 49.86
C THR A 332 32.93 -39.68 50.96
N LYS A 333 32.02 -40.38 51.68
CA LYS A 333 31.45 -40.16 53.02
C LYS A 333 32.12 -39.14 53.97
N LYS A 334 31.31 -38.32 54.64
CA LYS A 334 30.84 -38.55 56.02
C LYS A 334 29.66 -37.64 56.35
#